data_AF-A0A381KLY0-F1
#
_entry.id   AF-A0A381KLY0-F1
#
_cell.length_a   1.000
_cell.length_b   1.000
_cell.length_c   1.000
_cell.angle_alpha   90.00
_cell.angle_beta   90.00
_cell.angle_gamma   90.00
#
_symmetry.space_group_name_H-M   'P 1'
#
loop_
_entity.id
_entity.type
_entity.pdbx_description
1 polymer ?
#
loop_
_entity_poly.entity_id
_entity_poly.type
_entity_poly.pdbx_seq_one_letter_code
_entity_poly.pdbx_strand_id
1 'polypeptide(L)' 'MNLRLKIWDLLSNEWKLDDLDDMVNVVSLEELNDSIDSIMAGKHVGRTVVDLEKI' A
#
# COMPACT_ATOMS: atom_id res chain seq x y z
N MET A 1 13.51 25.62 -4.09
CA MET A 1 12.81 24.31 -4.10
C MET A 1 13.20 23.55 -2.84
N ASN A 2 12.26 23.27 -1.94
CA ASN A 2 12.51 22.63 -0.64
C ASN A 2 13.20 21.27 -0.85
N LEU A 3 14.31 21.00 -0.15
CA LEU A 3 15.08 19.73 -0.23
C LEU A 3 14.17 18.51 -0.09
N ARG A 4 13.17 18.59 0.81
CA ARG A 4 12.14 17.55 1.00
C ARG A 4 11.45 17.15 -0.31
N LEU A 5 11.07 18.12 -1.15
CA LEU A 5 10.39 17.81 -2.42
C LEU A 5 11.31 17.09 -3.39
N LYS A 6 12.60 17.46 -3.44
CA LYS A 6 13.59 16.76 -4.26
C LYS A 6 13.80 15.32 -3.81
N ILE A 7 13.91 15.10 -2.50
CA ILE A 7 14.06 13.74 -1.95
C ILE A 7 12.80 12.91 -2.24
N TRP A 8 11.61 13.51 -2.10
CA TRP A 8 10.36 12.83 -2.41
C TRP A 8 10.25 12.43 -3.88
N ASP A 9 10.67 13.33 -4.78
CA ASP A 9 10.70 13.06 -6.22
C ASP A 9 11.59 11.87 -6.57
N LEU A 10 12.79 11.79 -5.99
CA LEU A 10 13.69 10.64 -6.13
C LEU A 10 13.07 9.36 -5.57
N LEU A 11 12.52 9.38 -4.36
CA LEU A 11 11.86 8.22 -3.74
C LEU A 11 10.67 7.69 -4.56
N SER A 12 9.93 8.57 -5.24
CA SER A 12 8.79 8.19 -6.06
C SER A 12 9.17 7.70 -7.46
N ASN A 13 10.39 8.03 -7.93
CA ASN A 13 10.86 7.72 -9.27
C ASN A 13 12.16 6.91 -9.20
N GLU A 14 13.33 7.55 -9.24
CA GLU A 14 14.63 6.88 -9.40
C GLU A 14 14.99 5.88 -8.29
N TRP A 15 14.53 6.11 -7.07
CA TRP A 15 14.76 5.24 -5.91
C TRP A 15 13.54 4.37 -5.57
N LYS A 16 12.54 4.34 -6.46
CA LYS A 16 11.39 3.46 -6.29
C LYS A 16 11.88 2.01 -6.32
N LEU A 17 11.47 1.21 -5.34
CA LEU A 17 11.74 -0.23 -5.35
C LEU A 17 10.89 -0.89 -6.45
N ASP A 18 11.49 -1.80 -7.21
CA ASP A 18 10.83 -2.46 -8.33
C ASP A 18 9.63 -3.31 -7.85
N ASP A 19 9.77 -4.00 -6.72
CA ASP A 19 8.81 -4.99 -6.22
C ASP A 19 7.77 -4.38 -5.25
N LEU A 20 7.49 -3.07 -5.33
CA LEU A 20 6.48 -2.44 -4.44
C LEU A 20 5.08 -3.00 -4.66
N ASP A 21 4.77 -3.42 -5.89
CA ASP A 21 3.46 -3.96 -6.24
C ASP A 21 3.25 -5.35 -5.59
N ASP A 22 4.32 -6.09 -5.27
CA ASP A 22 4.23 -7.37 -4.54
C ASP A 22 3.77 -7.20 -3.09
N MET A 23 3.87 -5.98 -2.55
CA MET A 23 3.38 -5.64 -1.21
C MET A 23 1.95 -5.09 -1.22
N VAL A 24 1.25 -5.19 -2.36
CA VAL A 24 -0.14 -4.77 -2.50
C VAL A 24 -1.07 -6.00 -2.37
N ASN A 25 -1.90 -5.98 -1.33
CA ASN A 25 -2.94 -6.97 -1.11
C ASN A 25 -4.27 -6.44 -1.67
N VAL A 26 -4.74 -7.03 -2.77
CA VAL A 26 -6.05 -6.66 -3.36
C VAL A 26 -7.14 -7.53 -2.75
N VAL A 27 -8.07 -6.89 -2.04
CA VAL A 27 -9.15 -7.56 -1.30
C VAL A 27 -10.52 -7.15 -1.83
N SER A 28 -11.51 -8.02 -1.70
CA SER A 28 -12.91 -7.67 -1.99
C SER A 28 -13.50 -6.80 -0.87
N LEU A 29 -14.73 -6.33 -1.06
CA LEU A 29 -15.44 -5.61 -0.01
C LEU A 29 -15.76 -6.50 1.20
N GLU A 30 -16.03 -7.79 0.99
CA GLU A 30 -16.25 -8.75 2.10
C GLU A 30 -14.98 -8.97 2.92
N GLU A 31 -13.83 -9.05 2.27
CA GLU A 31 -12.50 -9.27 2.88
C GLU A 31 -11.96 -8.02 3.63
N LEU A 32 -12.64 -6.87 3.54
CA LEU A 32 -12.19 -5.61 4.13
C LEU A 32 -12.09 -5.69 5.67
N ASN A 33 -13.07 -6.32 6.34
CA ASN A 33 -13.07 -6.38 7.80
C ASN A 33 -11.86 -7.15 8.35
N ASP A 34 -11.48 -8.26 7.69
CA ASP A 34 -10.30 -9.04 8.09
C ASP A 34 -9.01 -8.21 7.95
N SER A 35 -8.93 -7.38 6.91
CA SER A 35 -7.82 -6.44 6.72
C SER A 35 -7.78 -5.37 7.81
N ILE A 36 -8.94 -4.83 8.21
CA ILE A 36 -9.05 -3.85 9.30
C ILE A 36 -8.60 -4.48 10.62
N ASP A 37 -9.03 -5.70 10.92
CA ASP A 37 -8.64 -6.41 12.13
C ASP A 37 -7.12 -6.66 12.17
N SER A 38 -6.52 -7.01 11.04
CA SER A 38 -5.07 -7.16 10.91
C SER A 38 -4.31 -5.84 11.15
N ILE A 39 -4.83 -4.71 10.65
CA ILE A 39 -4.28 -3.37 10.90
C ILE A 39 -4.35 -3.05 12.40
N MET A 40 -5.51 -3.29 13.02
CA MET A 40 -5.72 -3.04 14.44
C MET A 40 -4.84 -3.92 15.34
N ALA A 41 -4.54 -5.14 14.91
CA ALA A 41 -3.62 -6.04 15.59
C ALA A 41 -2.14 -5.70 15.36
N GLY A 42 -1.81 -4.70 14.53
CA GLY A 42 -0.43 -4.34 14.16
C GLY A 42 0.27 -5.39 13.30
N LYS A 43 -0.49 -6.25 12.61
CA LYS A 43 0.01 -7.36 11.78
C LYS A 43 -0.04 -7.07 10.28
N HIS A 44 -0.67 -5.96 9.89
CA HIS A 44 -0.78 -5.56 8.49
C HIS A 44 0.59 -5.14 7.94
N VAL A 45 0.93 -5.66 6.75
CA VAL A 45 2.18 -5.36 6.04
C VAL A 45 1.83 -4.90 4.64
N GLY A 46 2.50 -3.84 4.17
CA GLY A 46 2.32 -3.30 2.83
C GLY A 46 1.06 -2.45 2.71
N ARG A 47 0.34 -2.59 1.61
CA ARG A 47 -0.86 -1.80 1.31
C ARG A 47 -2.01 -2.73 0.95
N THR A 48 -3.18 -2.49 1.54
CA THR A 48 -4.41 -3.15 1.07
C THR A 48 -5.17 -2.21 0.14
N VAL A 49 -5.60 -2.72 -1.01
CA VAL A 49 -6.46 -2.02 -1.97
C VAL A 49 -7.76 -2.80 -2.06
N VAL A 50 -8.88 -2.13 -1.80
CA VAL A 50 -10.21 -2.73 -1.96
C VAL A 50 -10.59 -2.61 -3.43
N ASP A 51 -10.80 -3.75 -4.07
CA ASP A 51 -11.42 -3.83 -5.39
C ASP A 51 -12.94 -4.00 -5.20
N LEU A 52 -13.71 -3.05 -5.73
CA LEU A 52 -15.16 -3.03 -5.61
C LEU A 52 -15.86 -3.94 -6.65
N GLU A 53 -15.12 -4.45 -7.62
CA GLU A 53 -15.62 -5.38 -8.65
C GLU A 53 -15.26 -6.83 -8.35
N LYS A 54 -14.33 -7.06 -7.40
CA LYS A 54 -13.97 -8.39 -6.90
C LYS A 54 -15.08 -8.90 -5.97
N ILE A 55 -15.61 -10.09 -6.30
CA ILE A 55 -16.63 -10.83 -5.54
C ILE A 55 -15.96 -11.96 -4.76
#